data_AF-A0A959NYC1-F1
#
_entry.id   AF-A0A959NYC1-F1
#
_cell.length_a   1.000
_cell.length_b   1.000
_cell.length_c   1.000
_cell.angle_alpha   90.00
_cell.angle_beta   90.00
_cell.angle_gamma   90.00
#
_symmetry.space_group_name_H-M   'P 1'
#
loop_
_entity.id
_entity.type
_entity.pdbx_description
1 polymer ?
#
loop_
_entity_poly.entity_id
_entity_poly.type
_entity_poly.pdbx_seq_one_letter_code
_entity_poly.pdbx_strand_id
1 'polypeptide(L)'
;MSNQYKPEGYNSVSPYIIIDGAQKLIDLLKNAFGAEELRKYNIPNGKIVHSEVKFDDSVIMISDSNDQYPPMPIVLHLYVPDATAAYKKAVEAGFEPMQEPIQ
;
A
#
# COMPACT_ATOMS: atom_id res chain seq x y z
N MET A 1 -11.24 -11.07 30.44
CA MET A 1 -11.48 -11.45 29.04
C MET A 1 -10.80 -10.41 28.16
N SER A 2 -9.92 -10.79 27.25
CA SER A 2 -9.36 -9.84 26.29
C SER A 2 -10.48 -9.39 25.36
N ASN A 3 -10.92 -8.14 25.51
CA ASN A 3 -11.86 -7.53 24.57
C ASN A 3 -11.07 -7.14 23.31
N GLN A 4 -10.71 -8.13 22.50
CA GLN A 4 -9.88 -7.93 21.31
C GLN A 4 -10.76 -7.40 20.17
N TYR A 5 -10.98 -6.08 20.17
CA TYR A 5 -11.81 -5.38 19.19
C TYR A 5 -11.13 -5.21 17.81
N LYS A 6 -9.84 -5.57 17.70
CA LYS A 6 -9.09 -5.60 16.44
C LYS A 6 -8.07 -6.75 16.40
N PRO A 7 -7.74 -7.28 15.22
CA PRO A 7 -6.70 -8.30 15.09
C PRO A 7 -5.34 -7.82 15.60
N GLU A 8 -4.52 -8.75 16.09
CA GLU A 8 -3.13 -8.47 16.44
C GLU A 8 -2.34 -8.05 15.19
N GLY A 9 -1.44 -7.07 15.32
CA GLY A 9 -0.63 -6.57 14.22
C GLY A 9 -1.36 -5.66 13.22
N TYR A 10 -2.61 -5.25 13.51
CA TYR A 10 -3.36 -4.29 12.68
C TYR A 10 -3.38 -2.90 13.30
N ASN A 11 -3.36 -1.90 12.41
CA ASN A 11 -3.49 -0.50 12.76
C ASN A 11 -4.86 -0.25 13.37
N SER A 12 -4.96 0.76 14.25
CA SER A 12 -6.27 1.27 14.66
C SER A 12 -6.93 2.09 13.54
N VAL A 13 -6.11 2.66 12.65
CA VAL A 13 -6.53 3.38 11.44
C VAL A 13 -5.61 2.94 10.30
N SER A 14 -6.19 2.35 9.27
CA SER A 14 -5.49 1.97 8.05
C SER A 14 -5.94 2.88 6.91
N PRO A 15 -5.01 3.50 6.18
CA PRO A 15 -5.33 4.12 4.91
C PRO A 15 -5.94 3.11 3.94
N TYR A 16 -6.88 3.56 3.12
CA TYR A 16 -7.46 2.77 2.04
C TYR A 16 -7.18 3.48 0.71
N ILE A 17 -6.40 2.84 -0.15
CA ILE A 17 -6.03 3.33 -1.48
C ILE A 17 -6.99 2.76 -2.51
N ILE A 18 -7.64 3.62 -3.28
CA ILE A 18 -8.48 3.25 -4.41
C ILE A 18 -7.79 3.78 -5.66
N ILE A 19 -7.36 2.89 -6.54
CA ILE A 19 -6.49 3.22 -7.68
C ILE A 19 -6.82 2.39 -8.90
N ASP A 20 -6.49 2.87 -10.10
CA ASP A 20 -6.49 2.05 -11.30
C ASP A 20 -5.24 1.15 -11.35
N GLY A 21 -5.44 -0.17 -11.36
CA GLY A 21 -4.34 -1.13 -11.41
C GLY A 21 -3.73 -1.37 -10.02
N ALA A 22 -4.57 -1.74 -9.06
CA ALA A 22 -4.15 -2.05 -7.68
C ALA A 22 -3.02 -3.08 -7.62
N GLN A 23 -3.06 -4.12 -8.47
CA GLN A 23 -2.00 -5.13 -8.53
C GLN A 23 -0.63 -4.51 -8.84
N LYS A 24 -0.57 -3.57 -9.79
CA LYS A 24 0.67 -2.90 -10.16
C LYS A 24 1.24 -2.13 -8.96
N LEU A 25 0.39 -1.41 -8.23
CA LEU A 25 0.82 -0.71 -7.02
C LEU A 25 1.34 -1.70 -5.96
N ILE A 26 0.64 -2.81 -5.71
CA ILE A 26 1.09 -3.85 -4.76
C ILE A 26 2.47 -4.38 -5.15
N ASP A 27 2.70 -4.69 -6.42
CA ASP A 27 3.98 -5.22 -6.90
C ASP A 27 5.12 -4.19 -6.74
N LEU A 28 4.84 -2.91 -7.04
CA LEU A 28 5.77 -1.82 -6.79
C LEU A 28 6.13 -1.69 -5.31
N LEU A 29 5.14 -1.76 -4.43
CA LEU A 29 5.33 -1.67 -2.98
C LEU A 29 6.16 -2.83 -2.44
N LYS A 30 5.92 -4.06 -2.92
CA LYS A 30 6.72 -5.23 -2.59
C LYS A 30 8.18 -5.07 -3.01
N ASN A 31 8.42 -4.59 -4.24
CA ASN A 31 9.76 -4.46 -4.80
C ASN A 31 10.56 -3.31 -4.15
N ALA A 32 9.93 -2.16 -3.94
CA ALA A 32 10.61 -0.97 -3.43
C ALA A 32 10.79 -0.97 -1.91
N PHE A 33 9.77 -1.43 -1.18
CA PHE A 33 9.67 -1.27 0.28
C PHE A 33 9.60 -2.60 1.03
N GLY A 34 9.71 -3.74 0.34
CA GLY A 34 9.67 -5.06 0.98
C GLY A 34 8.30 -5.38 1.58
N ALA A 35 7.23 -4.81 1.03
CA ALA A 35 5.88 -5.01 1.52
C ALA A 35 5.44 -6.48 1.47
N GLU A 36 4.57 -6.89 2.37
CA GLU A 36 3.98 -8.22 2.41
C GLU A 36 2.47 -8.15 2.12
N GLU A 37 1.98 -8.95 1.17
CA GLU A 37 0.54 -9.08 0.93
C GLU A 37 -0.03 -10.07 1.95
N LEU A 38 -0.99 -9.63 2.77
CA LEU A 38 -1.59 -10.45 3.82
C LEU A 38 -2.86 -11.14 3.33
N ARG A 39 -3.74 -10.36 2.70
CA ARG A 39 -5.02 -10.83 2.16
C ARG A 39 -5.28 -10.17 0.83
N LYS A 40 -6.00 -10.89 -0.03
CA LYS A 40 -6.40 -10.39 -1.34
C LYS A 40 -7.67 -11.07 -1.79
N TYR A 41 -8.60 -10.25 -2.26
CA TYR A 41 -9.89 -10.65 -2.77
C TYR A 41 -10.07 -10.07 -4.16
N ASN A 42 -10.23 -10.97 -5.12
CA ASN A 42 -10.48 -10.63 -6.51
C ASN A 42 -11.92 -10.95 -6.88
N ILE A 43 -12.48 -10.17 -7.80
CA ILE A 43 -13.71 -10.56 -8.51
C ILE A 43 -13.38 -11.32 -9.81
N PRO A 44 -14.34 -12.02 -10.44
CA PRO A 44 -14.08 -12.90 -11.58
C PRO A 44 -13.39 -12.24 -12.79
N ASN A 45 -13.49 -10.91 -12.94
CA ASN A 45 -12.80 -10.18 -14.01
C ASN A 45 -11.31 -9.88 -13.69
N GLY A 46 -10.80 -10.33 -12.55
CA GLY A 46 -9.42 -10.16 -12.13
C GLY A 46 -9.13 -8.88 -11.33
N LYS A 47 -10.08 -7.94 -11.23
CA LYS A 47 -9.92 -6.75 -10.39
C LYS A 47 -9.86 -7.12 -8.90
N ILE A 48 -9.01 -6.43 -8.17
CA ILE A 48 -8.89 -6.51 -6.71
C ILE A 48 -10.00 -5.65 -6.10
N VAL A 49 -10.93 -6.26 -5.37
CA VAL A 49 -11.92 -5.50 -4.60
C VAL A 49 -11.43 -5.14 -3.21
N HIS A 50 -10.44 -5.87 -2.69
CA HIS A 50 -9.78 -5.58 -1.43
C HIS A 50 -8.47 -6.37 -1.33
N SER A 51 -7.40 -5.71 -0.95
CA SER A 51 -6.14 -6.32 -0.55
C SER A 51 -5.57 -5.58 0.65
N GLU A 52 -4.87 -6.32 1.51
CA GLU A 52 -4.19 -5.82 2.68
C GLU A 52 -2.69 -5.99 2.47
N VAL A 53 -1.93 -4.91 2.61
CA VAL A 53 -0.49 -4.87 2.39
C VAL A 53 0.19 -4.32 3.64
N LYS A 54 1.16 -5.05 4.15
CA LYS A 54 1.91 -4.72 5.36
C LYS A 54 3.28 -4.15 5.04
N PHE A 55 3.67 -3.10 5.76
CA PHE A 55 5.00 -2.52 5.82
C PHE A 55 5.41 -2.45 7.28
N ASP A 56 6.48 -3.13 7.65
CA ASP A 56 7.01 -3.13 9.03
C ASP A 56 5.90 -3.42 10.08
N ASP A 57 5.38 -2.41 10.76
CA ASP A 57 4.34 -2.51 11.78
C ASP A 57 2.92 -2.13 11.31
N SER A 58 2.80 -1.67 10.06
CA SER A 58 1.62 -0.98 9.55
C SER A 58 0.94 -1.72 8.40
N VAL A 59 -0.38 -1.79 8.40
CA VAL A 59 -1.20 -2.37 7.33
C VAL A 59 -1.99 -1.29 6.60
N ILE A 60 -1.88 -1.23 5.27
CA ILE A 60 -2.75 -0.43 4.39
C ILE A 60 -3.67 -1.34 3.60
N MET A 61 -4.79 -0.76 3.15
CA MET A 61 -5.76 -1.45 2.31
C MET A 61 -5.73 -0.88 0.89
N ILE A 62 -5.92 -1.72 -0.12
CA ILE A 62 -5.89 -1.33 -1.53
C ILE A 62 -7.03 -2.01 -2.29
N SER A 63 -7.68 -1.28 -3.21
CA SER A 63 -8.60 -1.85 -4.20
C SER A 63 -8.43 -1.21 -5.57
N ASP A 64 -8.83 -1.93 -6.61
CA ASP A 64 -9.07 -1.33 -7.92
C ASP A 64 -10.26 -0.36 -7.86
N SER A 65 -10.18 0.71 -8.62
CA SER A 65 -11.27 1.66 -8.78
C SER A 65 -12.43 1.09 -9.62
N ASN A 66 -13.60 1.70 -9.47
CA ASN A 66 -14.78 1.47 -10.31
C ASN A 66 -15.71 2.71 -10.32
N ASP A 67 -16.83 2.62 -11.04
CA ASP A 67 -17.77 3.74 -11.20
C ASP A 67 -18.36 4.25 -9.87
N GLN A 68 -18.52 3.38 -8.87
CA GLN A 68 -19.00 3.75 -7.54
C GLN A 68 -17.88 4.30 -6.65
N TYR A 69 -16.67 3.79 -6.81
CA TYR A 69 -15.47 4.15 -6.05
C TYR A 69 -14.35 4.56 -7.02
N PRO A 70 -14.36 5.81 -7.51
CA PRO A 70 -13.36 6.30 -8.44
C PRO A 70 -11.98 6.41 -7.76
N PRO A 71 -10.88 6.44 -8.54
CA PRO A 71 -9.55 6.62 -7.97
C PRO A 71 -9.46 7.98 -7.29
N MET A 72 -8.77 8.03 -6.14
CA MET A 72 -8.59 9.27 -5.38
C MET A 72 -7.12 9.49 -5.00
N PRO A 73 -6.59 10.73 -5.09
CA PRO A 73 -5.25 11.04 -4.63
C PRO A 73 -5.11 10.79 -3.13
N ILE A 74 -3.98 10.20 -2.74
CA ILE A 74 -3.61 10.03 -1.34
C ILE A 74 -2.12 10.33 -1.18
N VAL A 75 -1.76 10.96 -0.07
CA VAL A 75 -0.37 11.13 0.35
C VAL A 75 -0.18 10.31 1.61
N LEU A 76 0.81 9.42 1.58
CA LEU A 76 1.19 8.60 2.72
C LEU A 76 2.60 8.97 3.15
N HIS A 77 2.82 8.98 4.45
CA HIS A 77 4.14 9.12 5.03
C HIS A 77 4.58 7.74 5.55
N LEU A 78 5.67 7.22 5.01
CA LEU A 78 6.27 5.95 5.40
C LEU A 78 7.64 6.20 6.01
N TYR A 79 7.82 5.81 7.28
CA TYR A 79 9.14 5.78 7.89
C TYR A 79 9.95 4.61 7.33
N VAL A 80 11.20 4.89 6.97
CA VAL A 80 12.15 3.90 6.49
C VAL A 80 13.52 4.13 7.17
N PRO A 81 14.35 3.08 7.34
CA PRO A 81 15.66 3.24 7.94
C PRO A 81 16.62 4.16 7.17
N ASP A 82 16.47 4.23 5.84
CA ASP A 82 17.26 5.10 4.96
C ASP A 82 16.37 5.63 3.81
N ALA A 83 16.02 6.92 3.89
CA ALA A 83 15.17 7.58 2.90
C ALA A 83 15.83 7.72 1.52
N THR A 84 17.15 7.92 1.46
CA THR A 84 17.88 8.07 0.20
C THR A 84 17.91 6.73 -0.55
N ALA A 85 18.22 5.64 0.17
CA ALA A 85 18.22 4.31 -0.41
C ALA A 85 16.81 3.84 -0.83
N ALA A 86 15.79 4.13 -0.01
CA ALA A 86 14.39 3.79 -0.32
C ALA A 86 13.90 4.57 -1.55
N TYR A 87 14.20 5.86 -1.65
CA TYR A 87 13.87 6.69 -2.81
C TYR A 87 14.45 6.10 -4.10
N LYS A 88 15.75 5.76 -4.10
CA LYS A 88 16.41 5.16 -5.26
C LYS A 88 15.74 3.86 -5.69
N LYS A 89 15.46 2.94 -4.75
CA LYS A 89 14.77 1.68 -5.03
C LYS A 89 13.35 1.91 -5.57
N ALA A 90 12.62 2.89 -5.06
CA ALA A 90 11.29 3.22 -5.53
C ALA A 90 11.31 3.70 -6.99
N VAL A 91 12.22 4.60 -7.34
CA VAL A 91 12.39 5.07 -8.72
C VAL A 91 12.79 3.91 -9.65
N GLU A 92 13.74 3.07 -9.25
CA GLU A 92 14.16 1.87 -10.00
C GLU A 92 13.01 0.87 -10.19
N ALA A 93 12.13 0.72 -9.20
CA ALA A 93 10.94 -0.13 -9.30
C ALA A 93 9.88 0.45 -10.25
N GLY A 94 9.90 1.75 -10.54
CA GLY A 94 8.98 2.44 -11.45
C GLY A 94 8.00 3.41 -10.78
N PHE A 95 8.26 3.85 -9.54
CA PHE A 95 7.57 5.02 -8.99
C PHE A 95 8.04 6.30 -9.68
N GLU A 96 7.11 7.22 -9.90
CA GLU A 96 7.42 8.56 -10.36
C GLU A 96 7.82 9.44 -9.16
N PRO A 97 9.01 10.06 -9.18
CA PRO A 97 9.46 10.89 -8.07
C PRO A 97 8.69 12.22 -8.03
N MET A 98 8.10 12.54 -6.86
CA MET A 98 7.52 13.86 -6.63
C MET A 98 8.59 14.91 -6.25
N GLN A 99 9.54 14.52 -5.39
CA GLN A 99 10.65 15.35 -4.94
C GLN A 99 11.79 14.45 -4.48
N GLU A 100 13.04 14.85 -4.73
CA GLU A 100 14.20 14.19 -4.14
C GLU A 100 14.30 14.45 -2.62
N PRO A 101 14.82 13.48 -1.83
CA PRO A 101 15.12 13.70 -0.43
C PRO A 101 16.12 14.84 -0.25
N ILE A 102 15.78 15.81 0.60
CA ILE A 102 16.69 16.88 1.01
C ILE A 102 17.40 16.38 2.28
N GLN A 103 18.73 16.24 2.21
CA GLN A 103 19.56 15.93 3.38
C GLN A 103 19.82 17.18 4.23
#